data_AF-A0A6A5G4Y8-F1
#
_entry.id   AF-A0A6A5G4Y8-F1
#
_cell.length_a   1.000
_cell.length_b   1.000
_cell.length_c   1.000
_cell.angle_alpha   90.00
_cell.angle_beta   90.00
_cell.angle_gamma   90.00
#
_symmetry.space_group_name_H-M   'P 1'
#
loop_
_entity.id
_entity.type
_entity.pdbx_description
1 polymer ?
#
loop_
_entity_poly.entity_id
_entity_poly.type
_entity_poly.pdbx_seq_one_letter_code
_entity_poly.pdbx_strand_id
1 'polypeptide(L)'
;MSDKLNEYEVDKKIAEQIMKMKDDYIKELSAEVERLKMAHARIIPPATNTETTPPALPSTWTQTIPPTSPTSIPSTSSASPKLRVIPRNDCGGRAQTSRAWPYQPSQPTEEHFAIWCQNLRTMRDEREAQVAEQVYSRQGVKSQKIYEEVKEELRLQGFCCGEYHPYSLTVISCEGDEACGIKPDDTFFSTTVDEEEYCFCPAHYNQDKNQTSVKTKDGYECLKENFVKKVNNEVESEKIVECDKCKKFWHEACRYSSESANQSNCDCSNVEIGFKYMPLTHFSNYLENKIMDIKGAFGLHVRVIRIKRETVRIGEHAMRKIYKSAKGPYVSYTKKKVMVFQKQDKAYVNFMTFTVKKFDHGWTVLNYLDSVQYLETDPLNLRSMIYKQVIYAYFDYAKSIGFHYAHIWANAPEKDGDFFFNVHPESQRWLEQYWLQKWYWDMLVSGALSLDIWTFGTEIDFSSAETLEELHQSLIFSSYWMSVLEEILSEESNKRIDVKKLKKVLSDRHKQNEGSLFYIDLIRKPWEQKLEIHDQDEEMKCSIAESREKWLNCQFENNLQFGTKRRAIHASTRLIQLVNLDRDEREVQYIYG
;
A
#
# COMPACT_ATOMS: atom_id res chain seq x y z
N MET A 1 -9.77 66.90 -8.30
CA MET A 1 -8.67 66.26 -7.53
C MET A 1 -8.96 66.31 -6.04
N SER A 2 -9.39 67.46 -5.52
CA SER A 2 -9.99 67.63 -4.17
C SER A 2 -10.89 66.48 -3.73
N ASP A 3 -11.79 66.08 -4.62
CA ASP A 3 -12.98 65.31 -4.25
C ASP A 3 -12.62 63.86 -3.90
N LYS A 4 -11.62 63.29 -4.59
CA LYS A 4 -11.04 61.97 -4.29
C LYS A 4 -10.17 61.94 -3.04
N LEU A 5 -9.56 63.07 -2.63
CA LEU A 5 -8.90 63.13 -1.31
C LEU A 5 -9.94 63.17 -0.18
N ASN A 6 -11.06 63.87 -0.39
CA ASN A 6 -12.13 63.98 0.58
C ASN A 6 -12.84 62.62 0.80
N GLU A 7 -13.05 61.86 -0.28
CA GLU A 7 -13.57 60.48 -0.27
C GLU A 7 -12.66 59.54 0.55
N TYR A 8 -11.34 59.56 0.30
CA TYR A 8 -10.36 58.78 1.06
C TYR A 8 -10.30 59.15 2.56
N GLU A 9 -10.47 60.43 2.92
CA GLU A 9 -10.55 60.84 4.33
C GLU A 9 -11.85 60.38 5.01
N VAL A 10 -12.95 60.22 4.28
CA VAL A 10 -14.20 59.66 4.80
C VAL A 10 -14.06 58.15 5.00
N ASP A 11 -13.56 57.43 4.00
CA ASP A 11 -13.31 55.98 4.10
C ASP A 11 -12.34 55.64 5.24
N LYS A 12 -11.28 56.44 5.42
CA LYS A 12 -10.34 56.27 6.54
C LYS A 12 -11.04 56.45 7.89
N LYS A 13 -11.90 57.46 8.06
CA LYS A 13 -12.66 57.69 9.31
C LYS A 13 -13.67 56.57 9.58
N ILE A 14 -14.28 56.01 8.52
CA ILE A 14 -15.16 54.83 8.62
C ILE A 14 -14.35 53.59 9.05
N ALA A 15 -13.17 53.35 8.47
CA ALA A 15 -12.30 52.26 8.86
C ALA A 15 -11.81 52.37 10.32
N GLU A 16 -11.43 53.58 10.77
CA GLU A 16 -11.06 53.86 12.16
C GLU A 16 -12.24 53.62 13.13
N GLN A 17 -13.47 53.98 12.76
CA GLN A 17 -14.67 53.66 13.53
C GLN A 17 -14.96 52.15 13.59
N ILE A 18 -14.85 51.43 12.47
CA ILE A 18 -15.06 49.97 12.41
C ILE A 18 -14.03 49.23 13.26
N MET A 19 -12.75 49.63 13.19
CA MET A 19 -11.70 49.07 14.03
C MET A 19 -11.97 49.31 15.52
N LYS A 20 -12.39 50.52 15.90
CA LYS A 20 -12.77 50.79 17.29
C LYS A 20 -13.96 49.93 17.75
N MET A 21 -15.01 49.80 16.92
CA MET A 21 -16.17 48.96 17.24
C MET A 21 -15.79 47.48 17.39
N LYS A 22 -14.85 46.98 16.57
CA LYS A 22 -14.29 45.64 16.69
C LYS A 22 -13.57 45.46 18.03
N ASP A 23 -12.73 46.41 18.43
CA ASP A 23 -11.94 46.31 19.67
C ASP A 23 -12.83 46.43 20.93
N ASP A 24 -13.82 47.32 20.91
CA ASP A 24 -14.83 47.42 21.98
C ASP A 24 -15.67 46.12 22.09
N TYR A 25 -16.03 45.49 20.96
CA TYR A 25 -16.76 44.21 20.95
C TYR A 25 -15.91 43.01 21.42
N ILE A 26 -14.62 42.95 21.05
CA ILE A 26 -13.67 41.94 21.55
C ILE A 26 -13.52 42.06 23.07
N LYS A 27 -13.50 43.28 23.60
CA LYS A 27 -13.42 43.56 25.04
C LYS A 27 -14.70 43.13 25.79
N GLU A 28 -15.88 43.33 25.21
CA GLU A 28 -17.15 42.85 25.76
C GLU A 28 -17.22 41.30 25.75
N LEU A 29 -16.85 40.65 24.65
CA LEU A 29 -16.74 39.19 24.56
C LEU A 29 -15.76 38.61 25.58
N SER A 30 -14.61 39.25 25.77
CA SER A 30 -13.60 38.82 26.75
C SER A 30 -14.14 38.88 28.18
N ALA A 31 -14.89 39.94 28.52
CA ALA A 31 -15.56 40.05 29.81
C ALA A 31 -16.65 38.99 30.01
N GLU A 32 -17.41 38.64 28.95
CA GLU A 32 -18.42 37.58 29.02
C GLU A 32 -17.80 36.19 29.17
N VAL A 33 -16.68 35.89 28.49
CA VAL A 33 -15.93 34.65 28.68
C VAL A 33 -15.45 34.48 30.13
N GLU A 34 -14.97 35.54 30.77
CA GLU A 34 -14.61 35.48 32.20
C GLU A 34 -15.84 35.35 33.12
N ARG A 35 -16.96 36.01 32.82
CA ARG A 35 -18.23 35.79 33.55
C ARG A 35 -18.68 34.32 33.47
N LEU A 36 -18.59 33.71 32.28
CA LEU A 36 -18.95 32.31 32.05
C LEU A 36 -17.97 31.33 32.73
N LYS A 37 -16.66 31.61 32.73
CA LYS A 37 -15.67 30.84 33.51
C LYS A 37 -15.98 30.89 35.02
N MET A 38 -16.27 32.07 35.56
CA MET A 38 -16.65 32.24 36.97
C MET A 38 -17.98 31.57 37.32
N ALA A 39 -18.93 31.48 36.37
CA ALA A 39 -20.16 30.71 36.55
C ALA A 39 -19.89 29.20 36.54
N HIS A 40 -19.08 28.70 35.61
CA HIS A 40 -18.71 27.29 35.49
C HIS A 40 -17.96 26.79 36.74
N ALA A 41 -17.04 27.59 37.28
CA ALA A 41 -16.31 27.31 38.52
C ALA A 41 -17.19 27.25 39.79
N ARG A 42 -18.47 27.64 39.72
CA ARG A 42 -19.45 27.49 40.81
C ARG A 42 -20.32 26.24 40.69
N ILE A 43 -20.26 25.54 39.57
CA ILE A 43 -21.09 24.36 39.26
C ILE A 43 -20.34 23.05 39.57
N ILE A 44 -19.00 23.09 39.56
CA ILE A 44 -18.14 21.93 39.84
C ILE A 44 -17.61 22.02 41.28
N PRO A 45 -17.97 21.09 42.19
CA PRO A 45 -17.31 20.98 43.49
C PRO A 45 -15.90 20.40 43.33
N PRO A 46 -14.90 20.79 44.15
CA PRO A 46 -13.55 20.26 44.07
C PRO A 46 -13.53 18.76 44.38
N ALA A 47 -12.84 17.98 43.55
CA ALA A 47 -12.80 16.53 43.66
C ALA A 47 -12.04 16.08 44.92
N THR A 48 -12.69 15.25 45.74
CA THR A 48 -12.05 14.55 46.86
C THR A 48 -11.42 13.25 46.39
N ASN A 49 -10.09 13.14 46.51
CA ASN A 49 -9.37 11.91 46.20
C ASN A 49 -9.73 10.78 47.17
N THR A 50 -10.14 9.63 46.65
CA THR A 50 -10.09 8.34 47.35
C THR A 50 -9.57 7.27 46.41
N GLU A 51 -8.39 6.72 46.74
CA GLU A 51 -7.79 5.59 46.03
C GLU A 51 -8.55 4.29 46.33
N THR A 52 -8.59 3.37 45.36
CA THR A 52 -8.99 1.97 45.58
C THR A 52 -8.09 1.02 44.80
N THR A 53 -7.39 0.15 45.52
CA THR A 53 -6.46 -0.84 44.97
C THR A 53 -7.17 -2.13 44.53
N PRO A 54 -6.80 -2.73 43.39
CA PRO A 54 -7.25 -4.08 43.03
C PRO A 54 -6.47 -5.16 43.80
N PRO A 55 -7.09 -6.32 44.11
CA PRO A 55 -6.46 -7.39 44.91
C PRO A 55 -5.54 -8.30 44.07
N ALA A 56 -4.55 -8.91 44.73
CA ALA A 56 -3.64 -9.90 44.14
C ALA A 56 -4.02 -11.34 44.53
N LEU A 57 -3.71 -12.29 43.65
CA LEU A 57 -3.81 -13.75 43.88
C LEU A 57 -2.55 -14.48 43.35
N PRO A 58 -2.24 -15.70 43.84
CA PRO A 58 -0.87 -16.01 44.22
C PRO A 58 -0.09 -16.92 43.26
N SER A 59 1.23 -16.95 43.47
CA SER A 59 2.15 -17.96 42.95
C SER A 59 2.16 -19.22 43.81
N THR A 60 2.53 -20.38 43.24
CA THR A 60 3.58 -21.29 43.77
C THR A 60 3.78 -22.55 42.91
N TRP A 61 4.98 -23.13 43.09
CA TRP A 61 5.43 -24.51 42.81
C TRP A 61 6.31 -24.77 41.57
N THR A 62 7.29 -25.63 41.79
CA THR A 62 8.56 -25.73 41.06
C THR A 62 8.98 -27.18 40.83
N GLN A 63 9.61 -27.42 39.66
CA GLN A 63 10.60 -28.47 39.35
C GLN A 63 10.27 -29.95 39.63
N THR A 64 10.44 -30.79 38.61
CA THR A 64 11.41 -31.91 38.65
C THR A 64 11.76 -32.44 37.26
N ILE A 65 12.93 -33.09 37.14
CA ILE A 65 13.53 -33.72 35.94
C ILE A 65 14.17 -35.03 36.44
N PRO A 66 13.93 -36.24 35.85
CA PRO A 66 14.94 -36.93 35.01
C PRO A 66 14.30 -37.96 34.00
N PRO A 67 15.00 -38.98 33.41
CA PRO A 67 15.97 -38.80 32.31
C PRO A 67 15.90 -39.85 31.13
N THR A 68 16.65 -39.57 30.05
CA THR A 68 17.34 -40.51 29.10
C THR A 68 16.62 -41.50 28.13
N SER A 69 17.07 -41.39 26.86
CA SER A 69 17.13 -42.25 25.65
C SER A 69 17.56 -43.73 25.78
N PRO A 70 17.65 -44.59 24.70
CA PRO A 70 17.51 -44.41 23.22
C PRO A 70 16.42 -45.34 22.58
N THR A 71 16.38 -45.95 21.35
CA THR A 71 17.31 -46.24 20.21
C THR A 71 16.55 -46.61 18.89
N SER A 72 17.21 -46.52 17.70
CA SER A 72 16.94 -47.20 16.37
C SER A 72 15.53 -47.11 15.71
N ILE A 73 15.31 -46.54 14.50
CA ILE A 73 15.75 -46.88 13.11
C ILE A 73 14.98 -48.10 12.52
N PRO A 74 14.37 -48.10 11.30
CA PRO A 74 14.42 -47.15 10.15
C PRO A 74 13.01 -46.49 9.85
N SER A 75 12.34 -46.38 8.68
CA SER A 75 12.52 -46.66 7.24
C SER A 75 11.65 -45.74 6.32
N THR A 76 11.76 -45.94 4.99
CA THR A 76 10.90 -45.69 3.79
C THR A 76 9.35 -45.63 3.97
N SER A 77 8.49 -45.11 3.05
CA SER A 77 8.67 -44.49 1.72
C SER A 77 7.42 -43.75 1.14
N SER A 78 7.62 -42.73 0.28
CA SER A 78 6.81 -42.29 -0.90
C SER A 78 5.33 -41.77 -0.80
N ALA A 79 4.90 -41.05 -1.87
CA ALA A 79 3.55 -40.56 -2.25
C ALA A 79 2.86 -39.36 -1.49
N SER A 80 2.33 -38.36 -2.22
CA SER A 80 1.67 -37.13 -1.67
C SER A 80 0.13 -37.12 -1.81
N PRO A 81 -0.65 -37.17 -0.71
CA PRO A 81 -1.92 -36.42 -0.47
C PRO A 81 -1.65 -34.88 -0.46
N LYS A 82 -2.45 -33.90 0.00
CA LYS A 82 -3.76 -33.64 0.67
C LYS A 82 -3.82 -33.36 2.22
N LEU A 83 -4.10 -32.07 2.59
CA LEU A 83 -4.02 -31.36 3.91
C LEU A 83 -5.42 -30.82 4.34
N ARG A 84 -5.85 -31.09 5.58
CA ARG A 84 -6.76 -30.21 6.35
C ARG A 84 -6.39 -30.28 7.86
N VAL A 85 -6.61 -29.32 8.78
CA VAL A 85 -6.80 -27.84 8.86
C VAL A 85 -7.39 -27.56 10.31
N ILE A 86 -7.05 -26.72 11.34
CA ILE A 86 -5.89 -25.94 11.92
C ILE A 86 -6.10 -25.46 13.43
N PRO A 87 -5.07 -25.03 14.25
CA PRO A 87 -4.84 -23.60 14.76
C PRO A 87 -3.38 -23.09 15.14
N ARG A 88 -2.96 -21.96 14.49
CA ARG A 88 -1.89 -20.88 14.58
C ARG A 88 -0.43 -20.80 15.20
N ASN A 89 0.45 -20.07 14.45
CA ASN A 89 1.57 -19.11 14.78
C ASN A 89 3.11 -19.43 14.74
N ASP A 90 3.84 -18.71 13.83
CA ASP A 90 5.13 -17.94 13.92
C ASP A 90 6.44 -18.59 14.46
N CYS A 91 7.69 -18.16 14.13
CA CYS A 91 8.27 -16.81 13.87
C CYS A 91 9.59 -16.73 13.03
N GLY A 92 9.74 -15.69 12.20
CA GLY A 92 11.00 -14.90 12.10
C GLY A 92 12.02 -15.17 10.97
N GLY A 93 12.48 -14.11 10.29
CA GLY A 93 13.50 -14.14 9.23
C GLY A 93 13.10 -13.32 8.00
N ARG A 94 13.07 -11.98 8.12
CA ARG A 94 12.33 -11.07 7.22
C ARG A 94 13.20 -10.32 6.22
N ALA A 95 12.57 -9.83 5.15
CA ALA A 95 13.15 -8.97 4.12
C ALA A 95 12.66 -7.52 4.25
N GLN A 96 13.43 -6.59 3.68
CA GLN A 96 13.19 -5.15 3.62
C GLN A 96 11.75 -4.77 3.24
N THR A 97 11.13 -3.84 3.98
CA THR A 97 9.85 -3.23 3.59
C THR A 97 9.80 -1.76 3.98
N SER A 98 9.98 -0.84 3.02
CA SER A 98 9.53 0.54 3.18
C SER A 98 8.00 0.54 3.36
N ARG A 99 7.55 0.77 4.60
CA ARG A 99 6.13 0.82 4.96
C ARG A 99 5.61 2.24 4.76
N ALA A 100 5.40 2.67 3.51
CA ALA A 100 4.62 3.88 3.24
C ALA A 100 3.18 3.70 3.78
N TRP A 101 2.66 4.70 4.49
CA TRP A 101 1.35 4.66 5.16
C TRP A 101 0.68 6.01 5.29
N PRO A 102 -0.57 6.20 4.82
CA PRO A 102 -1.36 7.34 5.25
C PRO A 102 -1.71 7.25 6.74
N TYR A 103 -1.47 8.34 7.47
CA TYR A 103 -2.23 8.69 8.66
C TYR A 103 -3.43 9.55 8.27
N GLN A 104 -4.51 9.43 9.03
CA GLN A 104 -5.67 10.31 8.88
C GLN A 104 -5.36 11.66 9.52
N PRO A 105 -5.60 12.79 8.86
CA PRO A 105 -5.17 14.09 9.38
C PRO A 105 -5.86 14.40 10.72
N SER A 106 -5.05 14.67 11.75
CA SER A 106 -5.34 15.77 12.65
C SER A 106 -5.62 17.01 11.79
N GLN A 107 -6.70 17.77 12.06
CA GLN A 107 -7.16 18.81 11.12
C GLN A 107 -6.00 19.74 10.75
N PRO A 108 -5.78 20.07 9.45
CA PRO A 108 -4.59 20.79 9.00
C PRO A 108 -4.30 22.00 9.89
N THR A 109 -3.04 22.16 10.27
CA THR A 109 -2.62 23.28 11.13
C THR A 109 -2.84 24.62 10.44
N GLU A 110 -2.95 25.69 11.23
CA GLU A 110 -3.04 27.07 10.72
C GLU A 110 -1.83 27.42 9.83
N GLU A 111 -0.68 26.77 10.04
CA GLU A 111 0.58 26.99 9.33
C GLU A 111 0.57 26.44 7.88
N HIS A 112 0.11 25.20 7.65
CA HIS A 112 -0.08 24.68 6.28
C HIS A 112 -1.10 25.52 5.50
N PHE A 113 -2.14 25.98 6.20
CA PHE A 113 -3.14 26.86 5.62
C PHE A 113 -2.57 28.24 5.28
N ALA A 114 -1.74 28.81 6.16
CA ALA A 114 -1.03 30.06 5.91
C ALA A 114 -0.12 29.97 4.66
N ILE A 115 0.58 28.85 4.45
CA ILE A 115 1.40 28.60 3.25
C ILE A 115 0.53 28.54 1.99
N TRP A 116 -0.60 27.84 2.01
CA TRP A 116 -1.54 27.83 0.87
C TRP A 116 -2.09 29.22 0.58
N CYS A 117 -2.46 29.97 1.62
CA CYS A 117 -2.85 31.36 1.50
C CYS A 117 -1.73 32.26 0.99
N GLN A 118 -0.47 32.05 1.37
CA GLN A 118 0.67 32.80 0.84
C GLN A 118 0.87 32.52 -0.66
N ASN A 119 0.67 31.28 -1.10
CA ASN A 119 0.66 30.91 -2.52
C ASN A 119 -0.55 31.52 -3.27
N LEU A 120 -1.70 31.72 -2.62
CA LEU A 120 -2.78 32.54 -3.19
C LEU A 120 -2.35 34.02 -3.32
N ARG A 121 -1.69 34.62 -2.32
CA ARG A 121 -1.20 36.03 -2.38
C ARG A 121 -0.12 36.27 -3.46
N THR A 122 0.58 35.24 -3.90
CA THR A 122 1.56 35.35 -5.01
C THR A 122 0.93 35.09 -6.38
N MET A 123 -0.22 34.41 -6.45
CA MET A 123 -0.99 34.22 -7.68
C MET A 123 -2.08 35.29 -7.91
N ARG A 124 -2.60 35.91 -6.84
CA ARG A 124 -3.66 36.92 -6.87
C ARG A 124 -3.73 37.78 -5.60
N ASP A 125 -4.73 38.66 -5.52
CA ASP A 125 -4.78 39.80 -4.59
C ASP A 125 -4.82 39.39 -3.11
N GLU A 126 -4.20 40.17 -2.22
CA GLU A 126 -3.96 39.79 -0.81
C GLU A 126 -5.25 39.46 -0.05
N ARG A 127 -6.35 40.08 -0.48
CA ARG A 127 -7.69 40.00 0.10
C ARG A 127 -8.28 38.59 0.06
N GLU A 128 -8.00 37.82 -0.98
CA GLU A 128 -8.63 36.51 -1.21
C GLU A 128 -8.07 35.46 -0.24
N ALA A 129 -6.75 35.48 -0.03
CA ALA A 129 -6.07 34.70 1.00
C ALA A 129 -6.54 35.06 2.43
N GLN A 130 -6.70 36.35 2.73
CA GLN A 130 -7.19 36.80 4.04
C GLN A 130 -8.63 36.35 4.34
N VAL A 131 -9.48 36.22 3.31
CA VAL A 131 -10.84 35.68 3.49
C VAL A 131 -10.78 34.19 3.82
N ALA A 132 -10.00 33.40 3.07
CA ALA A 132 -9.89 31.96 3.32
C ALA A 132 -9.29 31.65 4.72
N GLU A 133 -8.33 32.46 5.16
CA GLU A 133 -7.69 32.41 6.50
C GLU A 133 -8.70 32.61 7.64
N GLN A 134 -9.68 33.49 7.44
CA GLN A 134 -10.78 33.74 8.41
C GLN A 134 -11.86 32.65 8.42
N VAL A 135 -11.96 31.84 7.37
CA VAL A 135 -12.85 30.66 7.33
C VAL A 135 -12.19 29.48 8.06
N TYR A 136 -10.91 29.24 7.79
CA TYR A 136 -10.20 28.06 8.25
C TYR A 136 -9.97 28.06 9.77
N SER A 137 -9.58 29.20 10.33
CA SER A 137 -9.35 29.43 11.78
C SER A 137 -10.61 29.31 12.67
N ARG A 138 -11.75 28.83 12.13
CA ARG A 138 -13.04 28.78 12.83
C ARG A 138 -13.73 27.41 12.68
N GLN A 139 -13.24 26.41 13.42
CA GLN A 139 -13.98 25.15 13.57
C GLN A 139 -15.36 25.39 14.21
N GLY A 140 -16.42 25.04 13.48
CA GLY A 140 -17.81 25.19 13.92
C GLY A 140 -18.74 25.60 12.77
N VAL A 141 -19.97 25.09 12.76
CA VAL A 141 -20.92 24.98 11.63
C VAL A 141 -21.12 26.24 10.75
N LYS A 142 -20.73 27.44 11.19
CA LYS A 142 -20.70 28.64 10.34
C LYS A 142 -19.60 28.63 9.28
N SER A 143 -18.48 27.92 9.46
CA SER A 143 -17.35 27.96 8.50
C SER A 143 -17.62 27.19 7.21
N GLN A 144 -18.28 26.02 7.23
CA GLN A 144 -18.51 25.24 6.01
C GLN A 144 -19.26 26.04 4.93
N LYS A 145 -20.26 26.84 5.30
CA LYS A 145 -20.99 27.68 4.33
C LYS A 145 -20.07 28.70 3.65
N ILE A 146 -19.18 29.33 4.42
CA ILE A 146 -18.23 30.31 3.88
C ILE A 146 -17.12 29.61 3.08
N TYR A 147 -16.75 28.37 3.44
CA TYR A 147 -15.83 27.55 2.65
C TYR A 147 -16.40 27.24 1.27
N GLU A 148 -17.67 26.81 1.16
CA GLU A 148 -18.32 26.62 -0.14
C GLU A 148 -18.46 27.95 -0.92
N GLU A 149 -18.74 29.08 -0.24
CA GLU A 149 -18.81 30.41 -0.88
C GLU A 149 -17.44 30.86 -1.45
N VAL A 150 -16.35 30.68 -0.70
CA VAL A 150 -14.97 30.98 -1.16
C VAL A 150 -14.55 30.06 -2.30
N LYS A 151 -14.92 28.78 -2.22
CA LYS A 151 -14.66 27.75 -3.23
C LYS A 151 -15.37 28.05 -4.56
N GLU A 152 -16.61 28.55 -4.52
CA GLU A 152 -17.30 29.02 -5.73
C GLU A 152 -16.72 30.33 -6.27
N GLU A 153 -16.32 31.28 -5.42
CA GLU A 153 -15.61 32.49 -5.86
C GLU A 153 -14.29 32.14 -6.58
N LEU A 154 -13.47 31.26 -6.00
CA LEU A 154 -12.24 30.76 -6.64
C LEU A 154 -12.54 30.09 -8.00
N ARG A 155 -13.65 29.34 -8.14
CA ARG A 155 -14.09 28.78 -9.43
C ARG A 155 -14.42 29.86 -10.45
N LEU A 156 -15.20 30.87 -10.06
CA LEU A 156 -15.53 32.03 -10.91
C LEU A 156 -14.27 32.78 -11.38
N GLN A 157 -13.26 32.89 -10.53
CA GLN A 157 -11.96 33.49 -10.85
C GLN A 157 -11.05 32.60 -11.71
N GLY A 158 -11.42 31.35 -11.96
CA GLY A 158 -10.71 30.45 -12.86
C GLY A 158 -9.85 29.38 -12.19
N PHE A 159 -10.02 29.10 -10.90
CA PHE A 159 -9.44 27.91 -10.27
C PHE A 159 -10.27 26.66 -10.61
N CYS A 160 -9.59 25.55 -10.85
CA CYS A 160 -10.19 24.28 -11.33
C CYS A 160 -11.23 23.62 -10.41
N CYS A 161 -11.15 23.85 -9.09
CA CYS A 161 -12.06 23.28 -8.10
C CYS A 161 -12.31 24.16 -6.87
N GLY A 162 -11.51 25.21 -6.64
CA GLY A 162 -11.62 26.11 -5.47
C GLY A 162 -11.37 25.45 -4.10
N GLU A 163 -10.96 24.19 -4.06
CA GLU A 163 -10.77 23.41 -2.84
C GLU A 163 -9.29 23.30 -2.44
N TYR A 164 -9.02 23.29 -1.13
CA TYR A 164 -7.71 22.98 -0.57
C TYR A 164 -7.51 21.46 -0.50
N HIS A 165 -6.37 20.96 -0.97
CA HIS A 165 -6.12 19.52 -1.10
C HIS A 165 -4.80 19.10 -0.42
N PRO A 166 -4.78 18.96 0.91
CA PRO A 166 -3.65 18.38 1.64
C PRO A 166 -3.42 16.94 1.21
N TYR A 167 -2.16 16.51 1.08
CA TYR A 167 -1.82 15.10 0.96
C TYR A 167 -2.09 14.36 2.28
N SER A 168 -2.37 13.06 2.24
CA SER A 168 -2.37 12.26 3.47
C SER A 168 -0.94 12.18 4.01
N LEU A 169 -0.75 12.50 5.29
CA LEU A 169 0.54 12.38 5.97
C LEU A 169 1.08 10.96 5.86
N THR A 170 2.35 10.80 5.52
CA THR A 170 2.95 9.48 5.27
C THR A 170 3.92 9.03 6.36
N VAL A 171 3.96 7.73 6.68
CA VAL A 171 5.08 7.15 7.43
C VAL A 171 6.41 7.44 6.71
N ILE A 172 7.36 8.01 7.44
CA ILE A 172 8.72 8.31 6.96
C ILE A 172 9.61 7.09 7.24
N SER A 173 10.51 6.75 6.30
CA SER A 173 11.54 5.71 6.48
C SER A 173 12.39 5.99 7.72
N CYS A 174 12.63 4.98 8.55
CA CYS A 174 13.64 5.08 9.61
C CYS A 174 14.95 4.46 9.16
N GLU A 175 15.99 5.26 9.07
CA GLU A 175 17.30 4.84 8.58
C GLU A 175 18.07 3.92 9.53
N GLY A 176 17.56 3.66 10.74
CA GLY A 176 18.13 2.71 11.69
C GLY A 176 17.68 1.24 11.51
N ASP A 177 16.56 0.98 10.82
CA ASP A 177 16.07 -0.39 10.57
C ASP A 177 15.12 -0.45 9.37
N GLU A 178 15.30 -1.47 8.53
CA GLU A 178 14.62 -1.66 7.23
C GLU A 178 13.12 -1.97 7.30
N ALA A 179 12.60 -2.27 8.49
CA ALA A 179 11.18 -2.50 8.75
C ALA A 179 10.56 -1.39 9.65
N CYS A 180 11.37 -0.42 10.07
CA CYS A 180 10.95 0.68 10.93
C CYS A 180 10.50 1.89 10.13
N GLY A 181 9.41 2.51 10.58
CA GLY A 181 8.88 3.74 10.02
C GLY A 181 8.36 4.64 11.12
N ILE A 182 8.60 5.94 10.97
CA ILE A 182 8.13 7.01 11.86
C ILE A 182 6.68 7.31 11.46
N LYS A 183 5.72 7.05 12.35
CA LYS A 183 4.31 7.34 12.05
C LYS A 183 4.04 8.84 12.09
N PRO A 184 3.03 9.33 11.37
CA PRO A 184 2.61 10.70 11.56
C PRO A 184 2.16 10.97 13.00
N ASP A 185 2.34 12.22 13.43
CA ASP A 185 2.37 12.68 14.82
C ASP A 185 3.44 12.04 15.75
N ASP A 186 4.25 11.05 15.32
CA ASP A 186 5.47 10.65 16.05
C ASP A 186 6.53 11.76 15.99
N THR A 187 7.35 11.86 17.05
CA THR A 187 8.60 12.64 17.00
C THR A 187 9.74 11.82 16.40
N PHE A 188 10.63 12.48 15.64
CA PHE A 188 11.81 11.86 15.04
C PHE A 188 13.00 12.83 15.02
N PHE A 189 14.14 12.34 14.54
CA PHE A 189 15.36 13.12 14.35
C PHE A 189 15.75 13.08 12.87
N SER A 190 15.99 14.25 12.27
CA SER A 190 16.39 14.40 10.87
C SER A 190 17.72 15.13 10.74
N THR A 191 18.58 14.72 9.81
CA THR A 191 19.72 15.53 9.35
C THR A 191 19.81 15.49 7.82
N THR A 192 20.34 16.53 7.20
CA THR A 192 20.54 16.57 5.74
C THR A 192 22.04 16.53 5.44
N VAL A 193 22.45 15.63 4.55
CA VAL A 193 23.84 15.50 4.09
C VAL A 193 23.82 15.27 2.57
N ASP A 194 24.64 16.01 1.83
CA ASP A 194 24.76 15.91 0.36
C ASP A 194 23.39 15.94 -0.37
N GLU A 195 22.50 16.83 0.08
CA GLU A 195 21.10 17.03 -0.35
C GLU A 195 20.10 15.91 0.01
N GLU A 196 20.54 14.79 0.61
CA GLU A 196 19.68 13.71 1.11
C GLU A 196 19.27 13.93 2.59
N GLU A 197 18.01 13.64 2.95
CA GLU A 197 17.53 13.70 4.35
C GLU A 197 17.50 12.32 5.02
N TYR A 198 18.23 12.20 6.13
CA TYR A 198 18.39 10.99 6.93
C TYR A 198 17.53 11.06 8.21
N CYS A 199 16.51 10.20 8.30
CA CYS A 199 15.49 10.23 9.34
C CYS A 199 15.59 9.04 10.30
N PHE A 200 15.61 9.29 11.61
CA PHE A 200 15.67 8.26 12.66
C PHE A 200 14.54 8.41 13.69
N CYS A 201 13.86 7.31 13.99
CA CYS A 201 12.91 7.27 15.09
C CYS A 201 13.65 7.38 16.45
N PRO A 202 12.97 7.78 17.54
CA PRO A 202 13.62 8.01 18.83
C PRO A 202 14.27 6.75 19.44
N ALA A 203 13.83 5.55 19.05
CA ALA A 203 14.44 4.30 19.50
C ALA A 203 15.83 4.10 18.88
N HIS A 204 15.93 4.09 17.55
CA HIS A 204 17.21 3.88 16.85
C HIS A 204 18.18 5.05 17.07
N TYR A 205 17.70 6.31 17.09
CA TYR A 205 18.54 7.47 17.39
C TYR A 205 19.23 7.39 18.76
N ASN A 206 18.56 6.79 19.76
CA ASN A 206 19.05 6.65 21.13
C ASN A 206 19.55 5.23 21.48
N GLN A 207 19.78 4.37 20.47
CA GLN A 207 20.23 2.99 20.68
C GLN A 207 21.60 2.97 21.37
N ASP A 208 22.58 3.67 20.79
CA ASP A 208 23.90 3.89 21.39
C ASP A 208 23.98 5.28 22.04
N LYS A 209 23.52 5.38 23.29
CA LYS A 209 23.47 6.65 24.07
C LYS A 209 24.84 7.30 24.32
N ASN A 210 25.93 6.52 24.23
CA ASN A 210 27.28 6.98 24.54
C ASN A 210 28.09 7.37 23.28
N GLN A 211 27.54 7.23 22.07
CA GLN A 211 28.20 7.62 20.82
C GLN A 211 27.73 9.00 20.35
N THR A 212 28.66 9.82 19.85
CA THR A 212 28.40 11.14 19.23
C THR A 212 27.82 11.05 17.82
N SER A 213 27.78 9.84 17.25
CA SER A 213 27.23 9.51 15.94
C SER A 213 26.08 8.50 16.05
N VAL A 214 25.38 8.30 14.93
CA VAL A 214 24.43 7.20 14.72
C VAL A 214 24.62 6.65 13.31
N LYS A 215 24.39 5.36 13.10
CA LYS A 215 24.63 4.69 11.81
C LYS A 215 23.33 4.34 11.10
N THR A 216 23.32 4.46 9.78
CA THR A 216 22.23 3.97 8.93
C THR A 216 22.30 2.45 8.77
N LYS A 217 21.21 1.85 8.30
CA LYS A 217 21.08 0.44 7.88
C LYS A 217 22.17 0.03 6.87
N ASP A 218 22.56 0.95 5.98
CA ASP A 218 23.62 0.79 4.97
C ASP A 218 25.03 1.06 5.53
N GLY A 219 25.16 1.40 6.81
CA GLY A 219 26.44 1.59 7.52
C GLY A 219 27.04 2.99 7.44
N TYR A 220 26.39 3.94 6.77
CA TYR A 220 26.78 5.36 6.76
C TYR A 220 26.66 5.95 8.18
N GLU A 221 27.49 6.95 8.53
CA GLU A 221 27.61 7.44 9.91
C GLU A 221 27.34 8.94 10.02
N CYS A 222 26.20 9.30 10.62
CA CYS A 222 25.75 10.67 10.79
C CYS A 222 26.10 11.20 12.19
N LEU A 223 26.61 12.43 12.30
CA LEU A 223 26.91 13.07 13.58
C LEU A 223 25.65 13.58 14.29
N LYS A 224 25.43 13.22 15.56
CA LYS A 224 24.23 13.57 16.34
C LYS A 224 24.04 15.07 16.56
N GLU A 225 25.10 15.86 16.50
CA GLU A 225 25.04 17.32 16.61
C GLU A 225 24.34 17.99 15.41
N ASN A 226 24.28 17.32 14.26
CA ASN A 226 23.62 17.82 13.05
C ASN A 226 22.11 17.46 12.98
N PHE A 227 21.57 16.75 13.97
CA PHE A 227 20.17 16.30 13.94
C PHE A 227 19.21 17.29 14.60
N VAL A 228 18.18 17.67 13.84
CA VAL A 228 17.02 18.42 14.32
C VAL A 228 15.94 17.45 14.77
N LYS A 229 15.32 17.68 15.93
CA LYS A 229 14.15 16.91 16.37
C LYS A 229 12.88 17.49 15.72
N LYS A 230 12.21 16.70 14.89
CA LYS A 230 10.96 17.03 14.19
C LYS A 230 9.76 16.23 14.75
N VAL A 231 8.56 16.57 14.28
CA VAL A 231 7.33 15.77 14.40
C VAL A 231 6.88 15.44 12.97
N ASN A 232 6.39 14.23 12.71
CA ASN A 232 5.87 13.86 11.39
C ASN A 232 4.41 14.37 11.24
N ASN A 233 4.23 15.69 11.22
CA ASN A 233 2.91 16.33 11.11
C ASN A 233 2.86 17.41 10.02
N GLU A 234 3.91 17.54 9.20
CA GLU A 234 3.99 18.53 8.13
C GLU A 234 3.24 18.07 6.88
N VAL A 235 2.23 18.84 6.45
CA VAL A 235 1.26 18.45 5.41
C VAL A 235 1.48 19.27 4.14
N GLU A 236 2.20 18.71 3.16
CA GLU A 236 2.18 19.26 1.80
C GLU A 236 0.76 19.25 1.21
N SER A 237 0.48 20.15 0.27
CA SER A 237 -0.78 20.20 -0.49
C SER A 237 -0.52 20.14 -2.00
N GLU A 238 -1.53 19.70 -2.75
CA GLU A 238 -1.45 19.64 -4.21
C GLU A 238 -1.12 21.02 -4.80
N LYS A 239 -0.03 21.09 -5.57
CA LYS A 239 0.46 22.34 -6.16
C LYS A 239 -0.50 22.83 -7.25
N ILE A 240 -0.85 24.11 -7.20
CA ILE A 240 -1.69 24.79 -8.18
C ILE A 240 -0.78 25.43 -9.24
N VAL A 241 -1.08 25.20 -10.52
CA VAL A 241 -0.29 25.70 -11.64
C VAL A 241 -1.18 26.45 -12.62
N GLU A 242 -0.82 27.69 -12.92
CA GLU A 242 -1.44 28.51 -13.98
C GLU A 242 -1.22 27.86 -15.36
N CYS A 243 -2.22 27.92 -16.24
CA CYS A 243 -2.07 27.49 -17.64
C CYS A 243 -1.79 28.67 -18.57
N ASP A 244 -0.64 28.66 -19.25
CA ASP A 244 -0.23 29.71 -20.20
C ASP A 244 -1.27 30.03 -21.28
N LYS A 245 -2.02 29.03 -21.74
CA LYS A 245 -2.99 29.18 -22.84
C LYS A 245 -4.28 29.90 -22.44
N CYS A 246 -4.76 29.69 -21.22
CA CYS A 246 -6.09 30.17 -20.80
C CYS A 246 -6.12 30.93 -19.47
N LYS A 247 -4.96 31.08 -18.81
CA LYS A 247 -4.75 31.81 -17.55
C LYS A 247 -5.70 31.39 -16.42
N LYS A 248 -6.03 30.10 -16.39
CA LYS A 248 -6.75 29.40 -15.31
C LYS A 248 -5.80 28.56 -14.46
N PHE A 249 -6.16 28.35 -13.20
CA PHE A 249 -5.31 27.74 -12.17
C PHE A 249 -5.73 26.31 -11.87
N TRP A 250 -4.81 25.35 -12.04
CA TRP A 250 -5.12 23.91 -11.98
C TRP A 250 -4.23 23.17 -10.99
N HIS A 251 -4.84 22.42 -10.06
CA HIS A 251 -4.21 21.23 -9.50
C HIS A 251 -3.97 20.22 -10.63
N GLU A 252 -2.84 19.52 -10.63
CA GLU A 252 -2.56 18.53 -11.67
C GLU A 252 -3.63 17.43 -11.71
N ALA A 253 -4.03 16.90 -10.55
CA ALA A 253 -5.07 15.86 -10.47
C ALA A 253 -6.45 16.30 -11.01
N CYS A 254 -6.77 17.61 -10.95
CA CYS A 254 -8.00 18.15 -11.54
C CYS A 254 -8.00 18.12 -13.08
N ARG A 255 -6.84 18.13 -13.74
CA ARG A 255 -6.78 18.09 -15.21
C ARG A 255 -7.33 16.76 -15.76
N TYR A 256 -7.16 15.67 -15.01
CA TYR A 256 -7.56 14.32 -15.43
C TYR A 256 -9.00 13.92 -15.03
N SER A 257 -9.59 14.52 -13.99
CA SER A 257 -10.99 14.26 -13.59
C SER A 257 -12.00 15.00 -14.48
N SER A 258 -13.22 14.46 -14.57
CA SER A 258 -14.38 15.07 -15.19
C SER A 258 -15.05 16.13 -14.30
N GLU A 259 -14.87 16.06 -12.98
CA GLU A 259 -15.43 16.99 -11.98
C GLU A 259 -14.99 18.46 -12.20
N SER A 260 -13.83 18.67 -12.82
CA SER A 260 -13.28 20.00 -13.15
C SER A 260 -13.43 20.40 -14.64
N ALA A 261 -14.09 19.58 -15.47
CA ALA A 261 -14.10 19.79 -16.92
C ALA A 261 -15.04 20.92 -17.40
N ASN A 262 -16.07 21.27 -16.63
CA ASN A 262 -17.22 22.06 -17.10
C ASN A 262 -16.98 23.58 -17.32
N GLN A 263 -15.73 24.08 -17.28
CA GLN A 263 -15.46 25.53 -17.27
C GLN A 263 -14.29 26.04 -18.14
N SER A 264 -13.86 25.35 -19.21
CA SER A 264 -12.88 25.93 -20.15
C SER A 264 -12.91 25.39 -21.57
N ASN A 265 -12.89 26.30 -22.56
CA ASN A 265 -12.56 26.02 -23.96
C ASN A 265 -11.03 25.82 -24.15
N CYS A 266 -10.42 24.96 -23.33
CA CYS A 266 -8.98 24.73 -23.30
C CYS A 266 -8.67 23.23 -23.23
N ASP A 267 -7.67 22.78 -24.01
CA ASP A 267 -7.06 21.44 -23.91
C ASP A 267 -6.31 21.19 -22.58
N CYS A 268 -6.43 22.10 -21.62
CA CYS A 268 -5.97 22.02 -20.23
C CYS A 268 -6.33 20.68 -19.54
N SER A 269 -7.41 20.04 -20.00
CA SER A 269 -7.90 18.75 -19.48
C SER A 269 -7.73 17.58 -20.48
N ASN A 270 -7.23 17.84 -21.69
CA ASN A 270 -6.97 16.87 -22.77
C ASN A 270 -5.50 16.42 -22.77
N VAL A 271 -5.00 15.99 -21.61
CA VAL A 271 -3.62 15.53 -21.45
C VAL A 271 -3.43 14.13 -22.07
N GLU A 272 -2.34 13.90 -22.81
CA GLU A 272 -2.05 12.56 -23.32
C GLU A 272 -1.64 11.60 -22.19
N ILE A 273 -2.44 10.55 -22.03
CA ILE A 273 -2.23 9.50 -21.01
C ILE A 273 -1.17 8.49 -21.46
N GLY A 274 -1.00 8.28 -22.76
CA GLY A 274 -0.05 7.30 -23.30
C GLY A 274 -0.44 5.82 -23.12
N PHE A 275 -1.68 5.51 -22.68
CA PHE A 275 -2.14 4.12 -22.48
C PHE A 275 -1.99 3.22 -23.73
N LYS A 276 -2.07 3.83 -24.92
CA LYS A 276 -1.87 3.17 -26.22
C LYS A 276 -0.41 2.68 -26.46
N TYR A 277 0.56 3.19 -25.71
CA TYR A 277 1.97 2.78 -25.76
C TYR A 277 2.32 1.66 -24.76
N MET A 278 1.40 1.33 -23.82
CA MET A 278 1.60 0.22 -22.89
C MET A 278 1.48 -1.13 -23.64
N PRO A 279 2.43 -2.09 -23.47
CA PRO A 279 2.43 -3.32 -24.25
C PRO A 279 1.19 -4.19 -24.07
N LEU A 280 0.68 -4.72 -25.18
CA LEU A 280 -0.47 -5.61 -25.24
C LEU A 280 0.01 -7.05 -25.50
N THR A 281 0.31 -7.78 -24.44
CA THR A 281 0.90 -9.13 -24.50
C THR A 281 -0.15 -10.22 -24.77
N HIS A 282 0.25 -11.48 -24.99
CA HIS A 282 -0.68 -12.60 -25.15
C HIS A 282 -1.53 -12.80 -23.89
N PHE A 283 -0.93 -12.65 -22.70
CA PHE A 283 -1.65 -12.62 -21.42
C PHE A 283 -2.68 -11.50 -21.38
N SER A 284 -2.30 -10.26 -21.75
CA SER A 284 -3.24 -9.13 -21.75
C SER A 284 -4.42 -9.35 -22.68
N ASN A 285 -4.17 -9.79 -23.92
CA ASN A 285 -5.21 -10.10 -24.89
C ASN A 285 -6.15 -11.22 -24.39
N TYR A 286 -5.60 -12.29 -23.82
CA TYR A 286 -6.40 -13.41 -23.31
C TYR A 286 -7.31 -12.98 -22.16
N LEU A 287 -6.77 -12.25 -21.17
CA LEU A 287 -7.57 -11.81 -20.03
C LEU A 287 -8.60 -10.76 -20.43
N GLU A 288 -8.28 -9.79 -21.30
CA GLU A 288 -9.28 -8.83 -21.81
C GLU A 288 -10.44 -9.53 -22.52
N ASN A 289 -10.15 -10.46 -23.44
CA ASN A 289 -11.17 -11.24 -24.15
C ASN A 289 -12.03 -12.11 -23.22
N LYS A 290 -11.54 -12.46 -22.02
CA LYS A 290 -12.29 -13.23 -21.02
C LYS A 290 -13.11 -12.37 -20.05
N ILE A 291 -12.78 -11.09 -19.89
CA ILE A 291 -13.45 -10.17 -18.94
C ILE A 291 -14.31 -9.08 -19.61
N MET A 292 -14.19 -8.87 -20.93
CA MET A 292 -14.91 -7.81 -21.65
C MET A 292 -16.45 -7.94 -21.58
N ASP A 293 -16.97 -9.17 -21.59
CA ASP A 293 -18.41 -9.47 -21.61
C ASP A 293 -19.01 -9.65 -20.20
N ILE A 294 -18.29 -9.30 -19.12
CA ILE A 294 -18.84 -9.39 -17.76
C ILE A 294 -19.97 -8.37 -17.59
N LYS A 295 -21.20 -8.88 -17.46
CA LYS A 295 -22.40 -8.07 -17.17
C LYS A 295 -22.16 -7.13 -15.98
N GLY A 296 -22.39 -5.84 -16.21
CA GLY A 296 -22.22 -4.79 -15.21
C GLY A 296 -20.79 -4.27 -15.04
N ALA A 297 -19.83 -4.78 -15.82
CA ALA A 297 -18.55 -4.14 -16.05
C ALA A 297 -18.53 -3.45 -17.43
N PHE A 298 -17.61 -2.52 -17.62
CA PHE A 298 -17.37 -1.84 -18.89
C PHE A 298 -15.92 -1.34 -18.93
N GLY A 299 -15.33 -1.23 -20.13
CA GLY A 299 -14.03 -0.59 -20.34
C GLY A 299 -12.86 -1.23 -19.57
N LEU A 300 -12.94 -2.53 -19.26
CA LEU A 300 -11.88 -3.24 -18.55
C LEU A 300 -10.67 -3.51 -19.46
N HIS A 301 -9.47 -3.22 -18.96
CA HIS A 301 -8.21 -3.49 -19.66
C HIS A 301 -7.15 -4.08 -18.72
N VAL A 302 -6.22 -4.86 -19.27
CA VAL A 302 -5.16 -5.56 -18.53
C VAL A 302 -3.82 -5.22 -19.15
N ARG A 303 -2.87 -4.68 -18.40
CA ARG A 303 -1.49 -4.46 -18.86
C ARG A 303 -0.50 -5.18 -17.99
N VAL A 304 0.42 -5.90 -18.64
CA VAL A 304 1.60 -6.46 -17.98
C VAL A 304 2.67 -5.37 -17.90
N ILE A 305 3.22 -5.15 -16.72
CA ILE A 305 4.17 -4.07 -16.44
C ILE A 305 5.61 -4.59 -16.41
N ARG A 306 5.79 -5.80 -15.87
CA ARG A 306 7.09 -6.48 -15.77
C ARG A 306 6.90 -7.98 -15.92
N ILE A 307 7.82 -8.62 -16.65
CA ILE A 307 7.99 -10.07 -16.74
C ILE A 307 9.48 -10.35 -16.55
N LYS A 308 9.86 -11.05 -15.49
CA LYS A 308 11.26 -11.40 -15.22
C LYS A 308 11.36 -12.82 -14.69
N ARG A 309 12.26 -13.61 -15.27
CA ARG A 309 12.77 -14.84 -14.67
C ARG A 309 13.73 -14.46 -13.55
N GLU A 310 13.32 -14.78 -12.32
CA GLU A 310 14.08 -14.59 -11.09
C GLU A 310 14.62 -15.95 -10.65
N THR A 311 15.90 -15.97 -10.25
CA THR A 311 16.64 -17.19 -9.88
C THR A 311 17.21 -16.96 -8.47
N VAL A 312 16.42 -17.28 -7.46
CA VAL A 312 16.66 -16.92 -6.06
C VAL A 312 17.46 -18.00 -5.35
N ARG A 313 18.55 -17.62 -4.69
CA ARG A 313 19.35 -18.51 -3.84
C ARG A 313 18.56 -18.87 -2.58
N ILE A 314 18.45 -20.15 -2.26
CA ILE A 314 17.84 -20.65 -1.00
C ILE A 314 18.71 -20.19 0.19
N GLY A 315 18.15 -20.05 1.40
CA GLY A 315 18.88 -19.55 2.57
C GLY A 315 20.06 -20.43 2.99
N GLU A 316 21.04 -19.83 3.68
CA GLU A 316 22.35 -20.48 3.90
C GLU A 316 22.29 -21.69 4.84
N HIS A 317 21.36 -21.69 5.80
CA HIS A 317 21.14 -22.82 6.69
C HIS A 317 20.38 -23.94 5.98
N ALA A 318 19.38 -23.60 5.17
CA ALA A 318 18.70 -24.56 4.30
C ALA A 318 19.65 -25.19 3.25
N MET A 319 20.43 -24.40 2.51
CA MET A 319 21.36 -24.91 1.47
C MET A 319 22.31 -25.99 2.02
N ARG A 320 22.97 -25.71 3.16
CA ARG A 320 23.91 -26.66 3.79
C ARG A 320 23.25 -27.98 4.16
N LYS A 321 22.04 -27.93 4.74
CA LYS A 321 21.39 -29.11 5.34
C LYS A 321 20.56 -29.93 4.34
N ILE A 322 19.89 -29.28 3.40
CA ILE A 322 19.08 -29.95 2.37
C ILE A 322 19.99 -30.60 1.31
N TYR A 323 20.82 -29.79 0.65
CA TYR A 323 21.48 -30.17 -0.60
C TYR A 323 22.96 -30.58 -0.44
N LYS A 324 23.54 -30.44 0.76
CA LYS A 324 24.93 -30.84 1.08
C LYS A 324 25.98 -30.23 0.14
N SER A 325 25.66 -29.10 -0.49
CA SER A 325 26.44 -28.45 -1.55
C SER A 325 26.70 -26.99 -1.19
N ALA A 326 27.94 -26.53 -1.37
CA ALA A 326 28.30 -25.12 -1.23
C ALA A 326 27.73 -24.24 -2.35
N LYS A 327 27.51 -24.83 -3.54
CA LYS A 327 26.80 -24.22 -4.68
C LYS A 327 25.33 -24.64 -4.62
N GLY A 328 24.65 -24.34 -3.51
CA GLY A 328 23.27 -24.74 -3.26
C GLY A 328 22.32 -24.25 -4.37
N PRO A 329 21.25 -25.00 -4.68
CA PRO A 329 20.41 -24.73 -5.84
C PRO A 329 19.61 -23.44 -5.70
N TYR A 330 19.12 -22.98 -6.84
CA TYR A 330 18.35 -21.76 -6.98
C TYR A 330 16.91 -22.08 -7.35
N VAL A 331 15.96 -21.40 -6.71
CA VAL A 331 14.57 -21.44 -7.13
C VAL A 331 14.42 -20.53 -8.35
N SER A 332 14.14 -21.11 -9.52
CA SER A 332 13.86 -20.33 -10.72
C SER A 332 12.35 -20.25 -10.99
N TYR A 333 11.85 -19.04 -11.18
CA TYR A 333 10.45 -18.78 -11.55
C TYR A 333 10.33 -17.51 -12.38
N THR A 334 9.35 -17.46 -13.27
CA THR A 334 9.02 -16.25 -14.04
C THR A 334 7.93 -15.47 -13.31
N LYS A 335 8.30 -14.33 -12.75
CA LYS A 335 7.43 -13.38 -12.05
C LYS A 335 6.83 -12.39 -13.05
N LYS A 336 5.53 -12.13 -12.93
CA LYS A 336 4.79 -11.17 -13.78
C LYS A 336 4.00 -10.20 -12.88
N LYS A 337 4.11 -8.88 -13.11
CA LYS A 337 3.30 -7.83 -12.44
C LYS A 337 2.25 -7.32 -13.42
N VAL A 338 0.99 -7.28 -12.99
CA VAL A 338 -0.20 -7.00 -13.81
C VAL A 338 -1.00 -5.87 -13.17
N MET A 339 -1.35 -4.85 -13.95
CA MET A 339 -2.33 -3.81 -13.57
C MET A 339 -3.62 -4.04 -14.36
N VAL A 340 -4.76 -3.81 -13.70
CA VAL A 340 -6.10 -3.94 -14.28
C VAL A 340 -6.81 -2.60 -14.15
N PHE A 341 -7.13 -2.04 -15.31
CA PHE A 341 -7.69 -0.70 -15.45
C PHE A 341 -9.16 -0.77 -15.83
N GLN A 342 -9.91 0.25 -15.43
CA GLN A 342 -11.17 0.61 -16.06
C GLN A 342 -11.02 1.94 -16.76
N LYS A 343 -11.47 2.02 -18.02
CA LYS A 343 -11.63 3.30 -18.71
C LYS A 343 -12.85 4.04 -18.15
N GLN A 344 -12.62 5.19 -17.53
CA GLN A 344 -13.65 6.08 -16.96
C GLN A 344 -13.52 7.46 -17.61
N ASP A 345 -14.59 7.93 -18.24
CA ASP A 345 -14.61 9.11 -19.10
C ASP A 345 -13.45 9.12 -20.13
N LYS A 346 -12.49 10.02 -19.94
CA LYS A 346 -11.29 10.21 -20.75
C LYS A 346 -10.04 9.50 -20.20
N ALA A 347 -10.12 8.90 -19.01
CA ALA A 347 -9.00 8.39 -18.25
C ALA A 347 -9.06 6.87 -17.99
N TYR A 348 -7.99 6.32 -17.40
CA TYR A 348 -7.88 4.92 -17.03
C TYR A 348 -7.55 4.81 -15.54
N VAL A 349 -8.42 4.17 -14.76
CA VAL A 349 -8.25 3.96 -13.32
C VAL A 349 -7.76 2.55 -13.08
N ASN A 350 -6.52 2.39 -12.59
CA ASN A 350 -6.02 1.14 -12.05
C ASN A 350 -6.79 0.83 -10.76
N PHE A 351 -7.65 -0.19 -10.78
CA PHE A 351 -8.46 -0.57 -9.62
C PHE A 351 -7.97 -1.86 -8.96
N MET A 352 -7.18 -2.67 -9.65
CA MET A 352 -6.60 -3.91 -9.15
C MET A 352 -5.20 -4.10 -9.72
N THR A 353 -4.25 -4.50 -8.87
CA THR A 353 -2.91 -4.87 -9.29
C THR A 353 -2.51 -6.17 -8.61
N PHE A 354 -1.88 -7.08 -9.34
CA PHE A 354 -1.44 -8.35 -8.80
C PHE A 354 -0.10 -8.81 -9.36
N THR A 355 0.57 -9.69 -8.62
CA THR A 355 1.78 -10.38 -9.07
C THR A 355 1.56 -11.88 -9.07
N VAL A 356 2.14 -12.54 -10.07
CA VAL A 356 2.13 -14.00 -10.17
C VAL A 356 3.54 -14.55 -10.31
N LYS A 357 3.78 -15.73 -9.74
CA LYS A 357 5.02 -16.49 -9.92
C LYS A 357 4.71 -17.78 -10.67
N LYS A 358 5.38 -17.99 -11.79
CA LYS A 358 5.24 -19.17 -12.68
C LYS A 358 6.47 -20.06 -12.52
N PHE A 359 6.29 -21.30 -12.10
CA PHE A 359 7.38 -22.25 -11.85
C PHE A 359 7.44 -23.32 -12.95
N ASP A 360 8.64 -23.65 -13.41
CA ASP A 360 8.87 -24.59 -14.52
C ASP A 360 8.30 -25.99 -14.25
N HIS A 361 8.09 -26.35 -12.98
CA HIS A 361 7.48 -27.60 -12.53
C HIS A 361 5.94 -27.54 -12.43
N GLY A 362 5.30 -26.71 -13.25
CA GLY A 362 3.85 -26.72 -13.50
C GLY A 362 2.98 -26.02 -12.46
N TRP A 363 3.58 -25.34 -11.48
CA TRP A 363 2.86 -24.52 -10.50
C TRP A 363 2.82 -23.06 -10.88
N THR A 364 1.66 -22.44 -10.67
CA THR A 364 1.49 -21.00 -10.77
C THR A 364 0.93 -20.44 -9.47
N VAL A 365 1.34 -19.24 -9.06
CA VAL A 365 1.02 -18.71 -7.73
C VAL A 365 0.53 -17.28 -7.84
N LEU A 366 -0.68 -17.01 -7.34
CA LEU A 366 -1.16 -15.65 -7.10
C LEU A 366 -0.44 -15.13 -5.85
N ASN A 367 0.64 -14.38 -6.05
CA ASN A 367 1.67 -14.13 -5.05
C ASN A 367 1.37 -12.91 -4.16
N TYR A 368 0.82 -11.85 -4.76
CA TYR A 368 0.18 -10.72 -4.06
C TYR A 368 -0.93 -10.17 -4.94
N LEU A 369 -2.00 -9.66 -4.35
CA LEU A 369 -3.09 -8.95 -5.02
C LEU A 369 -3.53 -7.79 -4.14
N ASP A 370 -3.79 -6.64 -4.76
CA ASP A 370 -4.29 -5.42 -4.12
C ASP A 370 -5.41 -4.82 -4.98
N SER A 371 -6.28 -4.01 -4.36
CA SER A 371 -7.33 -3.29 -5.07
C SER A 371 -7.76 -2.01 -4.36
N VAL A 372 -8.10 -0.99 -5.14
CA VAL A 372 -8.75 0.24 -4.67
C VAL A 372 -10.20 0.27 -5.15
N GLN A 373 -11.10 0.83 -4.33
CA GLN A 373 -12.54 0.63 -4.49
C GLN A 373 -13.21 1.30 -5.72
N TYR A 374 -12.45 1.95 -6.60
CA TYR A 374 -12.97 2.81 -7.66
C TYR A 374 -13.36 2.10 -8.97
N LEU A 375 -13.40 0.77 -8.99
CA LEU A 375 -14.10 0.04 -10.06
C LEU A 375 -15.59 0.41 -10.04
N GLU A 376 -16.06 1.06 -11.09
CA GLU A 376 -17.46 1.42 -11.32
C GLU A 376 -18.19 0.25 -11.98
N THR A 377 -19.37 -0.08 -11.45
CA THR A 377 -20.15 -1.23 -11.91
C THR A 377 -21.64 -0.92 -11.89
N ASP A 378 -22.41 -1.54 -12.78
CA ASP A 378 -23.87 -1.44 -12.79
C ASP A 378 -24.53 -2.83 -12.63
N PRO A 379 -25.17 -3.13 -11.48
CA PRO A 379 -25.26 -2.33 -10.26
C PRO A 379 -23.93 -2.21 -9.48
N LEU A 380 -23.86 -1.21 -8.59
CA LEU A 380 -22.66 -0.79 -7.83
C LEU A 380 -22.01 -1.87 -6.92
N ASN A 381 -22.68 -3.00 -6.68
CA ASN A 381 -22.22 -4.07 -5.79
C ASN A 381 -21.41 -5.17 -6.50
N LEU A 382 -21.21 -5.10 -7.82
CA LEU A 382 -20.58 -6.16 -8.61
C LEU A 382 -19.04 -6.21 -8.54
N ARG A 383 -18.35 -5.22 -7.94
CA ARG A 383 -16.86 -5.19 -7.87
C ARG A 383 -16.26 -6.53 -7.43
N SER A 384 -16.80 -7.11 -6.34
CA SER A 384 -16.37 -8.39 -5.77
C SER A 384 -16.52 -9.57 -6.73
N MET A 385 -17.52 -9.53 -7.62
CA MET A 385 -17.70 -10.54 -8.68
C MET A 385 -16.64 -10.37 -9.79
N ILE A 386 -16.43 -9.14 -10.26
CA ILE A 386 -15.46 -8.84 -11.32
C ILE A 386 -14.04 -9.17 -10.87
N TYR A 387 -13.70 -8.89 -9.61
CA TYR A 387 -12.41 -9.27 -9.00
C TYR A 387 -12.18 -10.79 -9.08
N LYS A 388 -13.22 -11.62 -8.86
CA LYS A 388 -13.15 -13.07 -9.03
C LYS A 388 -12.99 -13.46 -10.50
N GLN A 389 -13.69 -12.80 -11.42
CA GLN A 389 -13.59 -13.07 -12.87
C GLN A 389 -12.19 -12.78 -13.43
N VAL A 390 -11.50 -11.74 -12.97
CA VAL A 390 -10.09 -11.49 -13.33
C VAL A 390 -9.19 -12.65 -12.89
N ILE A 391 -9.42 -13.21 -11.70
CA ILE A 391 -8.63 -14.34 -11.17
C ILE A 391 -8.98 -15.64 -11.91
N TYR A 392 -10.25 -15.89 -12.27
CA TYR A 392 -10.61 -17.03 -13.12
C TYR A 392 -9.98 -16.92 -14.51
N ALA A 393 -10.06 -15.75 -15.16
CA ALA A 393 -9.44 -15.50 -16.46
C ALA A 393 -7.92 -15.71 -16.42
N TYR A 394 -7.27 -15.41 -15.29
CA TYR A 394 -5.87 -15.75 -15.07
C TYR A 394 -5.62 -17.27 -14.94
N PHE A 395 -6.42 -18.00 -14.16
CA PHE A 395 -6.26 -19.44 -14.00
C PHE A 395 -6.58 -20.22 -15.29
N ASP A 396 -7.55 -19.76 -16.06
CA ASP A 396 -7.90 -20.27 -17.39
C ASP A 396 -6.79 -19.97 -18.42
N TYR A 397 -6.20 -18.76 -18.41
CA TYR A 397 -4.97 -18.49 -19.17
C TYR A 397 -3.85 -19.46 -18.79
N ALA A 398 -3.54 -19.58 -17.49
CA ALA A 398 -2.46 -20.45 -17.01
C ALA A 398 -2.68 -21.92 -17.42
N LYS A 399 -3.92 -22.42 -17.31
CA LYS A 399 -4.34 -23.73 -17.81
C LYS A 399 -4.10 -23.87 -19.32
N SER A 400 -4.50 -22.86 -20.11
CA SER A 400 -4.36 -22.87 -21.58
C SER A 400 -2.92 -22.88 -22.07
N ILE A 401 -1.97 -22.36 -21.28
CA ILE A 401 -0.52 -22.41 -21.56
C ILE A 401 0.21 -23.52 -20.79
N GLY A 402 -0.50 -24.51 -20.24
CA GLY A 402 0.09 -25.74 -19.71
C GLY A 402 0.46 -25.75 -18.22
N PHE A 403 -0.03 -24.83 -17.39
CA PHE A 403 0.10 -24.96 -15.93
C PHE A 403 -0.88 -26.00 -15.38
N HIS A 404 -0.34 -26.89 -14.54
CA HIS A 404 -1.06 -28.02 -13.94
C HIS A 404 -1.77 -27.60 -12.64
N TYR A 405 -1.14 -26.71 -11.88
CA TYR A 405 -1.55 -26.35 -10.52
C TYR A 405 -1.55 -24.84 -10.31
N ALA A 406 -2.48 -24.34 -9.49
CA ALA A 406 -2.45 -22.99 -8.94
C ALA A 406 -2.41 -22.98 -7.40
N HIS A 407 -1.74 -21.97 -6.82
CA HIS A 407 -1.67 -21.74 -5.39
C HIS A 407 -2.11 -20.31 -5.04
N ILE A 408 -2.82 -20.19 -3.91
CA ILE A 408 -3.12 -18.91 -3.25
C ILE A 408 -2.77 -19.06 -1.77
N TRP A 409 -2.01 -18.12 -1.22
CA TRP A 409 -1.96 -17.88 0.22
C TRP A 409 -2.83 -16.67 0.53
N ALA A 410 -4.03 -16.92 1.05
CA ALA A 410 -4.90 -15.91 1.62
C ALA A 410 -4.32 -15.44 2.96
N ASN A 411 -3.39 -14.48 2.88
CA ASN A 411 -2.91 -13.70 4.01
C ASN A 411 -3.56 -12.32 3.93
N ALA A 412 -4.47 -11.99 4.84
CA ALA A 412 -4.99 -10.64 4.91
C ALA A 412 -3.84 -9.69 5.32
N PRO A 413 -3.81 -8.45 4.80
CA PRO A 413 -2.89 -7.45 5.32
C PRO A 413 -3.13 -7.26 6.82
N GLU A 414 -2.05 -6.93 7.55
CA GLU A 414 -2.19 -6.19 8.81
C GLU A 414 -3.00 -4.91 8.53
N LYS A 415 -3.63 -4.27 9.53
CA LYS A 415 -4.55 -3.13 9.27
C LYS A 415 -3.94 -2.01 8.41
N ASP A 416 -2.62 -1.95 8.41
CA ASP A 416 -1.78 -1.09 7.60
C ASP A 416 -0.90 -2.01 6.68
N GLY A 417 -1.43 -2.46 5.51
CA GLY A 417 -0.70 -3.29 4.52
C GLY A 417 -0.91 -3.02 3.00
N ASP A 418 -0.32 -1.95 2.46
CA ASP A 418 -0.30 -1.51 1.04
C ASP A 418 0.58 -2.48 0.24
N PHE A 419 0.02 -3.15 -0.77
CA PHE A 419 0.77 -4.09 -1.60
C PHE A 419 1.19 -3.47 -2.94
N PHE A 420 0.33 -2.66 -3.56
CA PHE A 420 0.60 -2.00 -4.85
C PHE A 420 0.09 -0.57 -4.99
N PHE A 421 -0.85 -0.13 -4.16
CA PHE A 421 -1.34 1.26 -4.18
C PHE A 421 -0.82 1.98 -2.94
N ASN A 422 -0.27 3.17 -3.12
CA ASN A 422 0.07 4.07 -2.02
C ASN A 422 -1.19 4.83 -1.58
N VAL A 423 -1.56 4.74 -0.30
CA VAL A 423 -2.74 5.40 0.30
C VAL A 423 -4.07 4.90 -0.28
N HIS A 424 -4.72 3.92 0.36
CA HIS A 424 -6.09 3.52 0.01
C HIS A 424 -7.17 4.50 0.50
N PRO A 425 -8.40 4.45 -0.05
CA PRO A 425 -9.51 5.26 0.43
C PRO A 425 -9.91 4.94 1.87
N GLU A 426 -10.12 5.96 2.71
CA GLU A 426 -10.63 5.82 4.09
C GLU A 426 -11.92 4.99 4.18
N SER A 427 -12.84 5.14 3.23
CA SER A 427 -14.10 4.41 3.20
C SER A 427 -13.97 2.96 2.69
N GLN A 428 -12.78 2.52 2.27
CA GLN A 428 -12.54 1.15 1.83
C GLN A 428 -12.51 0.20 3.02
N ARG A 429 -13.43 -0.78 3.01
CA ARG A 429 -13.45 -1.86 3.99
C ARG A 429 -12.54 -3.00 3.56
N TRP A 430 -11.55 -3.28 4.39
CA TRP A 430 -10.66 -4.43 4.25
C TRP A 430 -11.35 -5.75 4.63
N LEU A 431 -10.93 -6.85 4.02
CA LEU A 431 -11.33 -8.19 4.44
C LEU A 431 -10.37 -8.68 5.52
N GLU A 432 -10.86 -8.84 6.75
CA GLU A 432 -10.12 -9.54 7.81
C GLU A 432 -9.84 -11.00 7.39
N GLN A 433 -8.85 -11.63 8.02
CA GLN A 433 -8.34 -12.96 7.66
C GLN A 433 -9.43 -14.00 7.33
N TYR A 434 -10.43 -14.15 8.21
CA TYR A 434 -11.55 -15.08 8.01
C TYR A 434 -12.39 -14.75 6.77
N TRP A 435 -12.69 -13.47 6.55
CA TRP A 435 -13.48 -13.03 5.40
C TRP A 435 -12.71 -13.14 4.09
N LEU A 436 -11.38 -12.97 4.11
CA LEU A 436 -10.54 -13.20 2.93
C LEU A 436 -10.44 -14.70 2.59
N GLN A 437 -10.22 -15.56 3.58
CA GLN A 437 -10.28 -17.02 3.43
C GLN A 437 -11.62 -17.46 2.83
N LYS A 438 -12.74 -16.98 3.40
CA LYS A 438 -14.08 -17.25 2.87
C LYS A 438 -14.28 -16.70 1.46
N TRP A 439 -13.76 -15.51 1.14
CA TRP A 439 -13.89 -14.92 -0.20
C TRP A 439 -13.23 -15.77 -1.28
N TYR A 440 -12.01 -16.27 -1.03
CA TYR A 440 -11.31 -17.21 -1.90
C TYR A 440 -11.96 -18.60 -1.92
N TRP A 441 -12.46 -19.09 -0.78
CA TRP A 441 -13.22 -20.35 -0.73
C TRP A 441 -14.48 -20.29 -1.61
N ASP A 442 -15.32 -19.27 -1.43
CA ASP A 442 -16.55 -19.08 -2.21
C ASP A 442 -16.25 -18.86 -3.71
N MET A 443 -15.09 -18.26 -4.03
CA MET A 443 -14.58 -18.15 -5.40
C MET A 443 -14.29 -19.54 -5.98
N LEU A 444 -13.43 -20.33 -5.33
CA LEU A 444 -13.00 -21.62 -5.86
C LEU A 444 -14.13 -22.66 -5.90
N VAL A 445 -15.10 -22.61 -4.98
CA VAL A 445 -16.35 -23.39 -5.08
C VAL A 445 -17.12 -23.02 -6.35
N SER A 446 -17.29 -21.72 -6.62
CA SER A 446 -18.01 -21.26 -7.81
C SER A 446 -17.26 -21.68 -9.09
N GLY A 447 -15.94 -21.50 -9.13
CA GLY A 447 -15.11 -21.87 -10.27
C GLY A 447 -15.11 -23.37 -10.58
N ALA A 448 -15.10 -24.23 -9.54
CA ALA A 448 -15.19 -25.68 -9.70
C ALA A 448 -16.59 -26.17 -10.11
N LEU A 449 -17.64 -25.36 -9.92
CA LEU A 449 -19.01 -25.69 -10.34
C LEU A 449 -19.37 -25.18 -11.74
N SER A 450 -18.71 -24.13 -12.25
CA SER A 450 -19.13 -23.49 -13.51
C SER A 450 -18.04 -22.93 -14.43
N LEU A 451 -16.76 -22.92 -14.04
CA LEU A 451 -15.68 -22.26 -14.80
C LEU A 451 -14.42 -23.14 -14.97
N ASP A 452 -14.62 -24.45 -15.11
CA ASP A 452 -13.62 -25.43 -15.57
C ASP A 452 -12.29 -25.44 -14.76
N ILE A 453 -12.34 -25.05 -13.49
CA ILE A 453 -11.34 -25.43 -12.48
C ILE A 453 -11.64 -26.89 -12.09
N TRP A 454 -10.69 -27.81 -12.25
CA TRP A 454 -10.98 -29.24 -12.09
C TRP A 454 -11.30 -29.61 -10.64
N THR A 455 -10.45 -29.22 -9.69
CA THR A 455 -10.76 -29.30 -8.26
C THR A 455 -9.85 -28.37 -7.48
N PHE A 456 -10.18 -28.14 -6.21
CA PHE A 456 -9.28 -27.47 -5.29
C PHE A 456 -9.44 -28.08 -3.90
N GLY A 457 -8.39 -27.92 -3.12
CA GLY A 457 -8.43 -28.17 -1.69
C GLY A 457 -7.64 -27.10 -0.96
N THR A 458 -7.74 -27.11 0.35
CA THR A 458 -6.77 -26.45 1.23
C THR A 458 -5.55 -27.36 1.50
N GLU A 459 -5.23 -28.22 0.51
CA GLU A 459 -4.79 -29.62 0.67
C GLU A 459 -3.44 -29.97 -0.03
N ILE A 460 -2.40 -30.35 0.75
CA ILE A 460 -1.05 -30.91 0.38
C ILE A 460 -0.65 -32.05 1.37
N ASP A 461 0.37 -32.86 1.12
CA ASP A 461 0.88 -33.75 2.17
C ASP A 461 2.36 -34.02 1.96
N PHE A 462 3.01 -34.11 3.10
CA PHE A 462 4.44 -34.32 3.26
C PHE A 462 4.77 -35.81 3.36
N SER A 463 3.78 -36.70 3.55
CA SER A 463 3.98 -38.16 3.71
C SER A 463 4.81 -38.77 2.58
N SER A 464 4.81 -38.16 1.39
CA SER A 464 5.68 -38.46 0.25
C SER A 464 7.16 -38.50 0.58
N ALA A 465 7.68 -37.36 1.01
CA ALA A 465 9.08 -37.04 0.83
C ALA A 465 10.00 -37.90 1.69
N GLU A 466 10.72 -38.84 1.10
CA GLU A 466 11.65 -39.69 1.82
C GLU A 466 12.87 -38.89 2.26
N THR A 467 13.31 -38.00 1.37
CA THR A 467 14.37 -37.03 1.62
C THR A 467 13.84 -35.64 1.96
N LEU A 468 14.69 -34.86 2.62
CA LEU A 468 14.50 -33.44 2.85
C LEU A 468 14.47 -32.62 1.54
N GLU A 469 15.10 -33.15 0.48
CA GLU A 469 15.13 -32.55 -0.85
C GLU A 469 13.78 -32.69 -1.56
N GLU A 470 13.19 -33.89 -1.61
CA GLU A 470 11.81 -34.08 -2.09
C GLU A 470 10.81 -33.20 -1.34
N LEU A 471 10.98 -33.07 -0.02
CA LEU A 471 10.10 -32.28 0.84
C LEU A 471 10.18 -30.79 0.46
N HIS A 472 11.39 -30.27 0.28
CA HIS A 472 11.59 -28.91 -0.20
C HIS A 472 11.00 -28.72 -1.60
N GLN A 473 11.28 -29.60 -2.56
CA GLN A 473 10.78 -29.51 -3.94
C GLN A 473 9.25 -29.53 -4.01
N SER A 474 8.58 -30.32 -3.14
CA SER A 474 7.11 -30.36 -3.04
C SER A 474 6.46 -29.08 -2.47
N LEU A 475 7.26 -28.16 -1.91
CA LEU A 475 6.79 -26.95 -1.21
C LEU A 475 7.35 -25.64 -1.79
N ILE A 476 8.32 -25.73 -2.69
CA ILE A 476 9.17 -24.64 -3.23
C ILE A 476 8.40 -23.48 -3.87
N PHE A 477 7.16 -23.73 -4.33
CA PHE A 477 6.29 -22.72 -4.92
C PHE A 477 5.66 -21.77 -3.88
N SER A 478 5.53 -22.19 -2.63
CA SER A 478 4.81 -21.46 -1.58
C SER A 478 5.77 -20.65 -0.72
N SER A 479 5.61 -19.32 -0.74
CA SER A 479 6.36 -18.41 0.13
C SER A 479 6.16 -18.72 1.62
N TYR A 480 4.94 -19.12 2.01
CA TYR A 480 4.65 -19.56 3.39
C TYR A 480 5.49 -20.77 3.79
N TRP A 481 5.50 -21.83 2.97
CA TRP A 481 6.28 -23.02 3.29
C TRP A 481 7.78 -22.78 3.26
N MET A 482 8.26 -21.95 2.34
CA MET A 482 9.66 -21.55 2.31
C MET A 482 10.10 -20.78 3.56
N SER A 483 9.26 -19.88 4.11
CA SER A 483 9.57 -19.21 5.39
C SER A 483 9.56 -20.18 6.58
N VAL A 484 8.57 -21.08 6.66
CA VAL A 484 8.48 -22.10 7.72
C VAL A 484 9.67 -23.07 7.66
N LEU A 485 10.14 -23.41 6.46
CA LEU A 485 11.34 -24.22 6.29
C LEU A 485 12.60 -23.48 6.76
N GLU A 486 12.86 -22.25 6.31
CA GLU A 486 14.10 -21.53 6.72
C GLU A 486 14.17 -21.29 8.24
N GLU A 487 13.02 -21.03 8.88
CA GLU A 487 12.88 -20.95 10.34
C GLU A 487 13.36 -22.23 11.03
N ILE A 488 12.69 -23.37 10.77
CA ILE A 488 13.02 -24.66 11.40
C ILE A 488 14.46 -25.10 11.07
N LEU A 489 14.91 -24.83 9.84
CA LEU A 489 16.25 -25.17 9.37
C LEU A 489 17.34 -24.29 10.00
N SER A 490 17.00 -23.09 10.46
CA SER A 490 17.91 -22.24 11.24
C SER A 490 18.04 -22.73 12.68
N GLU A 491 16.93 -23.09 13.33
CA GLU A 491 16.91 -23.54 14.74
C GLU A 491 17.72 -24.84 15.00
N GLU A 492 17.61 -25.86 14.12
CA GLU A 492 18.29 -27.16 14.33
C GLU A 492 19.81 -27.13 14.03
N SER A 493 20.50 -26.04 14.36
CA SER A 493 21.83 -25.62 13.87
C SER A 493 22.87 -26.74 13.67
N ASN A 494 23.01 -27.67 14.64
CA ASN A 494 24.07 -28.70 14.67
C ASN A 494 23.58 -30.17 14.68
N LYS A 495 22.37 -30.48 14.16
CA LYS A 495 21.85 -31.86 14.12
C LYS A 495 21.47 -32.31 12.70
N ARG A 496 21.56 -33.63 12.46
CA ARG A 496 20.97 -34.27 11.27
C ARG A 496 19.45 -34.21 11.41
N ILE A 497 18.81 -33.48 10.51
CA ILE A 497 17.35 -33.34 10.47
C ILE A 497 16.72 -34.72 10.27
N ASP A 498 15.75 -35.04 11.12
CA ASP A 498 14.85 -36.17 10.91
C ASP A 498 13.67 -35.68 10.06
N VAL A 499 13.55 -36.22 8.84
CA VAL A 499 12.46 -35.89 7.92
C VAL A 499 11.10 -36.27 8.53
N LYS A 500 11.00 -37.33 9.36
CA LYS A 500 9.73 -37.69 10.03
C LYS A 500 9.35 -36.65 11.09
N LYS A 501 10.32 -36.17 11.88
CA LYS A 501 10.11 -35.03 12.78
C LYS A 501 9.71 -33.77 12.00
N LEU A 502 10.41 -33.44 10.92
CA LEU A 502 10.10 -32.25 10.11
C LEU A 502 8.71 -32.34 9.47
N LYS A 503 8.31 -33.49 8.90
CA LYS A 503 6.94 -33.73 8.42
C LYS A 503 5.91 -33.50 9.51
N LYS A 504 6.18 -33.93 10.75
CA LYS A 504 5.29 -33.63 11.88
C LYS A 504 5.24 -32.13 12.15
N VAL A 505 6.38 -31.44 12.25
CA VAL A 505 6.39 -29.97 12.46
C VAL A 505 5.72 -29.23 11.31
N LEU A 506 5.85 -29.67 10.06
CA LEU A 506 5.13 -29.13 8.90
C LEU A 506 3.64 -29.49 8.90
N SER A 507 3.25 -30.63 9.48
CA SER A 507 1.84 -30.99 9.70
C SER A 507 1.22 -30.18 10.83
N ASP A 508 2.00 -29.86 11.86
CA ASP A 508 1.58 -29.04 12.99
C ASP A 508 1.61 -27.54 12.62
N ARG A 509 2.57 -27.07 11.80
CA ARG A 509 2.58 -25.76 11.13
C ARG A 509 1.53 -25.67 10.03
N HIS A 510 1.20 -26.77 9.35
CA HIS A 510 0.02 -26.80 8.48
C HIS A 510 -1.20 -26.55 9.34
N LYS A 511 -1.33 -27.30 10.44
CA LYS A 511 -2.27 -27.05 11.54
C LYS A 511 -2.07 -25.68 12.23
N GLN A 512 -1.48 -24.69 11.54
CA GLN A 512 -1.38 -23.32 11.98
C GLN A 512 -1.86 -22.22 10.98
N ASN A 513 -2.49 -22.51 9.83
CA ASN A 513 -2.93 -21.45 8.87
C ASN A 513 -4.35 -21.62 8.20
N GLU A 514 -5.45 -21.48 8.96
CA GLU A 514 -6.78 -22.15 8.74
C GLU A 514 -7.45 -21.82 7.41
N GLY A 515 -7.39 -22.72 6.43
CA GLY A 515 -7.95 -22.44 5.10
C GLY A 515 -7.30 -21.23 4.41
N SER A 516 -6.13 -20.79 4.88
CA SER A 516 -5.35 -19.72 4.24
C SER A 516 -4.58 -20.22 3.02
N LEU A 517 -4.31 -21.52 2.91
CA LEU A 517 -3.49 -22.10 1.84
C LEU A 517 -4.40 -22.90 0.91
N PHE A 518 -4.54 -22.45 -0.33
CA PHE A 518 -5.34 -23.11 -1.37
C PHE A 518 -4.43 -23.73 -2.42
N TYR A 519 -4.78 -24.94 -2.84
CA TYR A 519 -4.05 -25.74 -3.83
C TYR A 519 -5.08 -26.24 -4.84
N ILE A 520 -4.89 -25.89 -6.10
CA ILE A 520 -5.91 -25.91 -7.13
C ILE A 520 -5.38 -26.76 -8.29
N ASP A 521 -6.07 -27.85 -8.61
CA ASP A 521 -5.82 -28.62 -9.82
C ASP A 521 -6.49 -27.87 -10.99
N LEU A 522 -5.69 -27.28 -11.89
CA LEU A 522 -6.22 -26.58 -13.07
C LEU A 522 -6.74 -27.56 -14.14
N ILE A 523 -6.22 -28.79 -14.15
CA ILE A 523 -6.53 -29.84 -15.11
C ILE A 523 -6.95 -31.14 -14.42
N ARG A 524 -7.65 -32.01 -15.15
CA ARG A 524 -8.06 -33.33 -14.62
C ARG A 524 -6.85 -34.21 -14.32
N LYS A 525 -6.66 -34.55 -13.05
CA LYS A 525 -5.56 -35.40 -12.56
C LYS A 525 -4.17 -34.94 -13.05
N PRO A 526 -3.61 -33.82 -12.56
CA PRO A 526 -2.41 -33.24 -13.17
C PRO A 526 -1.13 -34.09 -13.05
N TRP A 527 -1.14 -35.13 -12.21
CA TRP A 527 -0.06 -36.13 -12.07
C TRP A 527 -0.04 -37.22 -13.16
N GLU A 528 -1.14 -37.38 -13.92
CA GLU A 528 -1.25 -38.33 -15.04
C GLU A 528 -0.99 -37.67 -16.41
N GLN A 529 -0.75 -36.35 -16.44
CA GLN A 529 -0.54 -35.58 -17.66
C GLN A 529 0.92 -35.18 -17.86
N LYS A 530 1.33 -35.01 -19.12
CA LYS A 530 2.66 -34.51 -19.48
C LYS A 530 2.70 -32.99 -19.32
N LEU A 531 3.67 -32.48 -18.57
CA LEU A 531 3.87 -31.05 -18.39
C LEU A 531 4.59 -30.44 -19.60
N GLU A 532 3.90 -29.56 -20.33
CA GLU A 532 4.45 -28.77 -21.44
C GLU A 532 3.92 -27.33 -21.34
N ILE A 533 4.80 -26.40 -20.92
CA ILE A 533 4.42 -24.99 -20.69
C ILE A 533 4.74 -24.16 -21.94
N HIS A 534 3.75 -23.43 -22.44
CA HIS A 534 3.80 -22.65 -23.69
C HIS A 534 3.41 -21.18 -23.47
N ASP A 535 4.09 -20.50 -22.53
CA ASP A 535 3.94 -19.05 -22.35
C ASP A 535 4.65 -18.29 -23.49
N GLN A 536 3.90 -17.46 -24.22
CA GLN A 536 4.39 -16.70 -25.39
C GLN A 536 4.88 -15.30 -25.03
N ASP A 537 4.68 -14.84 -23.78
CA ASP A 537 5.13 -13.52 -23.35
C ASP A 537 6.63 -13.51 -22.98
N GLU A 538 7.41 -12.69 -23.69
CA GLU A 538 8.85 -12.48 -23.47
C GLU A 538 9.18 -11.78 -22.14
N GLU A 539 10.48 -11.61 -21.82
CA GLU A 539 10.88 -10.79 -20.67
C GLU A 539 10.59 -9.29 -20.91
N MET A 540 9.89 -8.67 -19.96
CA MET A 540 9.60 -7.25 -19.95
C MET A 540 10.29 -6.61 -18.74
N LYS A 541 11.33 -5.82 -19.00
CA LYS A 541 11.98 -5.00 -17.97
C LYS A 541 11.06 -3.83 -17.60
N CYS A 542 11.00 -3.50 -16.32
CA CYS A 542 10.51 -2.22 -15.81
C CYS A 542 11.14 -1.95 -14.43
N SER A 543 11.87 -0.85 -14.25
CA SER A 543 12.75 -0.66 -13.07
C SER A 543 11.95 -0.31 -11.81
N ILE A 544 11.03 0.67 -11.92
CA ILE A 544 10.07 1.05 -10.87
C ILE A 544 9.19 -0.14 -10.43
N ALA A 545 9.04 -1.17 -11.26
CA ALA A 545 8.25 -2.36 -10.98
C ALA A 545 9.05 -3.58 -10.48
N GLU A 546 10.35 -3.44 -10.18
CA GLU A 546 11.25 -4.54 -9.75
C GLU A 546 10.81 -5.26 -8.48
N SER A 547 10.48 -4.49 -7.45
CA SER A 547 9.98 -5.00 -6.17
C SER A 547 8.58 -4.41 -5.88
N ARG A 548 8.15 -4.51 -4.62
CA ARG A 548 6.99 -3.77 -4.10
C ARG A 548 7.43 -2.39 -3.60
N GLU A 549 8.61 -2.34 -3.01
CA GLU A 549 9.25 -1.20 -2.34
C GLU A 549 9.55 -0.12 -3.37
N LYS A 550 10.31 -0.42 -4.45
CA LYS A 550 10.53 0.53 -5.57
C LYS A 550 9.23 1.03 -6.22
N TRP A 551 8.17 0.22 -6.18
CA TRP A 551 6.87 0.54 -6.78
C TRP A 551 6.01 1.45 -5.89
N LEU A 552 6.13 1.35 -4.57
CA LEU A 552 5.50 2.25 -3.61
C LEU A 552 6.32 3.53 -3.42
N ASN A 553 7.65 3.43 -3.38
CA ASN A 553 8.58 4.57 -3.35
C ASN A 553 8.36 5.48 -4.58
N CYS A 554 8.31 4.92 -5.80
CA CYS A 554 8.01 5.69 -7.02
C CYS A 554 6.66 6.45 -6.94
N GLN A 555 5.65 5.87 -6.28
CA GLN A 555 4.38 6.55 -6.02
C GLN A 555 4.53 7.66 -4.97
N PHE A 556 5.24 7.40 -3.87
CA PHE A 556 5.54 8.37 -2.81
C PHE A 556 6.28 9.59 -3.36
N GLU A 557 7.40 9.38 -4.06
CA GLU A 557 8.27 10.39 -4.67
C GLU A 557 7.52 11.30 -5.67
N ASN A 558 6.49 10.76 -6.33
CA ASN A 558 5.65 11.49 -7.29
C ASN A 558 4.31 11.96 -6.68
N ASN A 559 4.12 11.87 -5.36
CA ASN A 559 2.88 12.23 -4.64
C ASN A 559 1.60 11.53 -5.16
N LEU A 560 1.75 10.30 -5.66
CA LEU A 560 0.68 9.49 -6.24
C LEU A 560 -0.02 8.71 -5.14
N GLN A 561 -1.17 9.23 -4.69
CA GLN A 561 -2.02 8.62 -3.66
C GLN A 561 -3.31 8.08 -4.29
N PHE A 562 -3.93 7.07 -3.67
CA PHE A 562 -5.22 6.50 -4.10
C PHE A 562 -6.36 6.77 -3.10
N GLY A 563 -6.22 7.75 -2.19
CA GLY A 563 -7.19 8.04 -1.14
C GLY A 563 -8.53 8.65 -1.61
N THR A 564 -8.56 9.26 -2.81
CA THR A 564 -9.78 9.81 -3.44
C THR A 564 -9.89 9.38 -4.90
N LYS A 565 -11.11 9.36 -5.48
CA LYS A 565 -11.31 8.96 -6.89
C LYS A 565 -10.46 9.84 -7.83
N ARG A 566 -10.43 11.15 -7.59
CA ARG A 566 -9.59 12.10 -8.34
C ARG A 566 -8.11 11.76 -8.26
N ARG A 567 -7.59 11.48 -7.05
CA ARG A 567 -6.18 11.11 -6.89
C ARG A 567 -5.88 9.76 -7.52
N ALA A 568 -6.77 8.78 -7.44
CA ALA A 568 -6.63 7.49 -8.12
C ALA A 568 -6.62 7.62 -9.66
N ILE A 569 -7.43 8.49 -10.26
CA ILE A 569 -7.39 8.83 -11.69
C ILE A 569 -6.02 9.43 -12.06
N HIS A 570 -5.55 10.40 -11.27
CA HIS A 570 -4.25 11.05 -11.46
C HIS A 570 -3.09 10.05 -11.33
N ALA A 571 -3.01 9.33 -10.22
CA ALA A 571 -1.98 8.35 -9.91
C ALA A 571 -1.93 7.23 -10.96
N SER A 572 -3.08 6.72 -11.42
CA SER A 572 -3.14 5.76 -12.52
C SER A 572 -2.59 6.34 -13.82
N THR A 573 -2.98 7.56 -14.17
CA THR A 573 -2.49 8.26 -15.37
C THR A 573 -0.98 8.50 -15.33
N ARG A 574 -0.46 8.96 -14.18
CA ARG A 574 0.97 9.22 -14.00
C ARG A 574 1.79 7.94 -13.97
N LEU A 575 1.29 6.85 -13.37
CA LEU A 575 1.93 5.53 -13.45
C LEU A 575 1.99 4.98 -14.88
N ILE A 576 0.96 5.20 -15.71
CA ILE A 576 1.01 4.84 -17.14
C ILE A 576 2.14 5.60 -17.84
N GLN A 577 2.25 6.92 -17.61
CA GLN A 577 3.33 7.74 -18.19
C GLN A 577 4.72 7.29 -17.71
N LEU A 578 4.90 7.05 -16.40
CA LEU A 578 6.18 6.62 -15.81
C LEU A 578 6.61 5.23 -16.30
N VAL A 579 5.67 4.28 -16.48
CA VAL A 579 5.95 2.95 -17.04
C VAL A 579 6.35 3.03 -18.52
N ASN A 580 5.83 4.00 -19.28
CA ASN A 580 6.26 4.23 -20.65
C ASN A 580 7.67 4.86 -20.70
N LEU A 581 7.91 5.93 -19.93
CA LEU A 581 9.22 6.62 -19.87
C LEU A 581 10.36 5.67 -19.47
N ASP A 582 10.17 4.86 -18.42
CA ASP A 582 11.13 3.85 -17.98
C ASP A 582 11.46 2.81 -19.07
N ARG A 583 10.58 2.60 -20.05
CA ARG A 583 10.86 1.76 -21.23
C ARG A 583 11.55 2.53 -22.34
N ASP A 584 11.03 3.69 -22.71
CA ASP A 584 11.54 4.51 -23.82
C ASP A 584 13.00 4.93 -23.57
N GLU A 585 13.37 5.30 -22.35
CA GLU A 585 14.75 5.62 -21.97
C GLU A 585 15.72 4.44 -22.19
N ARG A 586 15.26 3.21 -21.94
CA ARG A 586 16.06 2.00 -22.21
C ARG A 586 16.14 1.69 -23.70
N GLU A 587 15.05 1.86 -24.44
CA GLU A 587 15.05 1.65 -25.90
C GLU A 587 15.99 2.65 -26.59
N VAL A 588 16.09 3.90 -26.09
CA VAL A 588 17.12 4.88 -26.51
C VAL A 588 18.54 4.44 -26.10
N GLN A 589 18.76 3.99 -24.86
CA GLN A 589 20.09 3.51 -24.42
C GLN A 589 20.60 2.31 -25.23
N TYR A 590 19.71 1.42 -25.70
CA TYR A 590 20.07 0.29 -26.56
C TYR A 590 20.36 0.67 -28.04
N ILE A 591 20.07 1.91 -28.46
CA ILE A 591 20.34 2.41 -29.82
C ILE A 591 21.70 3.15 -29.91
N TYR A 592 22.24 3.60 -28.76
CA TYR A 592 23.49 4.38 -28.67
C TYR A 592 24.59 3.70 -27.83
N GLY A 593 24.53 2.37 -27.66
CA GLY A 593 25.50 1.55 -26.90
C GLY A 593 26.31 0.59 -27.78
#